data_AF-A0A1V4UAK6-F1
#
_entry.id   AF-A0A1V4UAK6-F1
#
_cell.length_a   1.000
_cell.length_b   1.000
_cell.length_c   1.000
_cell.angle_alpha   90.00
_cell.angle_beta   90.00
_cell.angle_gamma   90.00
#
_symmetry.space_group_name_H-M   'P 1'
#
loop_
_entity.id
_entity.type
_entity.pdbx_description
1 polymer ?
#
loop_
_entity_poly.entity_id
_entity_poly.type
_entity_poly.pdbx_seq_one_letter_code
_entity_poly.pdbx_strand_id
1 'polypeptide(L)'
;MQELSSQSSRNRDIPLAPIYLHTHSLAGSVHLLSNAGNTMKSRAGDTTDLDCSHCIPKVRTPMFEGILHSLKELISPGSRSSGTIFLASDLHLNHARILRHCHRPFSSLRHMNRDLVQRWNQVVGPVDTVYHLGDFSIRGSPDQWIRELNGRKVFIRGNHDRDLRGAKHHSTLSYGGYEFYLVHDPRDAPPSWKGWVIHGHTHNKVPRYPFINGDTRTINVSCECTGYAPLSIDRLLSLDLESISRMETVHSQPVRKNGAA
;
A
#
# COMPACT_ATOMS: atom_id res chain seq x y z
N MET A 1 -55.70 -20.93 2.32
CA MET A 1 -55.02 -20.82 1.02
C MET A 1 -54.93 -19.34 0.68
N GLN A 2 -53.74 -18.76 0.76
CA GLN A 2 -53.44 -17.43 0.23
C GLN A 2 -52.03 -17.50 -0.35
N GLU A 3 -51.96 -17.33 -1.67
CA GLU A 3 -50.77 -17.50 -2.49
C GLU A 3 -49.77 -16.36 -2.28
N LEU A 4 -48.51 -16.77 -2.16
CA LEU A 4 -47.33 -15.91 -2.16
C LEU A 4 -47.01 -15.51 -3.60
N SER A 5 -47.02 -14.21 -3.90
CA SER A 5 -46.48 -13.72 -5.17
C SER A 5 -44.96 -13.61 -5.08
N SER A 6 -44.29 -14.33 -5.98
CA SER A 6 -42.85 -14.30 -6.18
C SER A 6 -42.52 -13.23 -7.21
N GLN A 7 -41.66 -12.27 -6.86
CA GLN A 7 -41.05 -11.37 -7.84
C GLN A 7 -39.58 -11.75 -8.02
N SER A 8 -39.35 -12.39 -9.17
CA SER A 8 -38.06 -12.66 -9.81
C SER A 8 -37.25 -11.37 -9.96
N SER A 9 -36.07 -11.32 -9.32
CA SER A 9 -35.07 -10.29 -9.56
C SER A 9 -34.11 -10.78 -10.64
N ARG A 10 -34.00 -9.98 -11.71
CA ARG A 10 -33.15 -10.25 -12.86
C ARG A 10 -31.69 -10.12 -12.46
N ASN A 11 -30.94 -11.20 -12.69
CA ASN A 11 -29.48 -11.21 -12.71
C ASN A 11 -28.97 -10.11 -13.66
N ARG A 12 -28.17 -9.18 -13.15
CA ARG A 12 -27.32 -8.34 -13.98
C ARG A 12 -25.89 -8.79 -13.77
N ASP A 13 -25.34 -9.42 -14.79
CA ASP A 13 -23.94 -9.80 -14.87
C ASP A 13 -23.06 -8.55 -14.74
N ILE A 14 -22.22 -8.53 -13.70
CA ILE A 14 -21.17 -7.53 -13.52
C ILE A 14 -19.89 -8.14 -14.10
N PRO A 15 -19.20 -7.49 -15.06
CA PRO A 15 -18.02 -8.06 -15.67
C PRO A 15 -16.87 -8.10 -14.64
N LEU A 16 -16.24 -9.28 -14.53
CA LEU A 16 -15.03 -9.49 -13.74
C LEU A 16 -13.86 -8.68 -14.35
N ALA A 17 -13.16 -7.93 -13.49
CA ALA A 17 -11.94 -7.23 -13.88
C ALA A 17 -10.82 -8.24 -14.25
N PRO A 18 -9.98 -7.94 -15.26
CA PRO A 18 -8.96 -8.87 -15.72
C PRO A 18 -7.83 -9.04 -14.70
N ILE A 19 -7.47 -10.30 -14.47
CA ILE A 19 -6.31 -10.72 -13.68
C ILE A 19 -5.05 -10.44 -14.51
N TYR A 20 -4.24 -9.48 -14.10
CA TYR A 20 -2.90 -9.30 -14.66
C TYR A 20 -1.95 -10.36 -14.07
N LEU A 21 -1.68 -11.40 -14.86
CA LEU A 21 -0.56 -12.31 -14.66
C LEU A 21 0.70 -11.64 -15.20
N HIS A 22 1.59 -11.17 -14.32
CA HIS A 22 2.95 -10.83 -14.73
C HIS A 22 3.74 -12.14 -14.91
N THR A 23 4.06 -12.46 -16.17
CA THR A 23 5.11 -13.41 -16.51
C THR A 23 6.46 -12.69 -16.41
N HIS A 24 7.40 -13.24 -15.63
CA HIS A 24 8.79 -12.81 -15.66
C HIS A 24 9.50 -13.52 -16.83
N SER A 25 10.01 -12.74 -17.77
CA SER A 25 10.99 -13.18 -18.77
C SER A 25 12.38 -12.92 -18.22
N LEU A 26 13.14 -13.99 -18.00
CA LEU A 26 14.59 -13.97 -17.78
C LEU A 26 15.27 -14.28 -19.12
N ALA A 27 16.07 -13.34 -19.64
CA ALA A 27 17.34 -13.61 -20.32
C ALA A 27 17.91 -12.30 -20.91
N GLY A 28 19.10 -11.94 -20.47
CA GLY A 28 19.85 -10.79 -20.97
C GLY A 28 21.27 -10.82 -20.44
N SER A 29 22.03 -11.84 -20.81
CA SER A 29 23.46 -11.95 -20.53
C SER A 29 24.22 -10.93 -21.36
N VAL A 30 24.91 -10.00 -20.71
CA VAL A 30 25.88 -9.11 -21.36
C VAL A 30 27.28 -9.61 -21.01
N HIS A 31 27.98 -10.10 -22.02
CA HIS A 31 29.41 -10.43 -21.99
C HIS A 31 30.24 -9.17 -21.71
N LEU A 32 31.00 -9.16 -20.62
CA LEU A 32 32.18 -8.32 -20.47
C LEU A 32 33.38 -9.05 -21.09
N LEU A 33 33.92 -8.50 -22.18
CA LEU A 33 35.27 -8.80 -22.62
C LEU A 33 36.15 -7.58 -22.37
N SER A 34 37.07 -7.76 -21.42
CA SER A 34 38.22 -6.89 -21.17
C SER A 34 39.19 -6.97 -22.34
N ASN A 35 39.65 -5.83 -22.84
CA ASN A 35 40.82 -5.78 -23.74
C ASN A 35 41.82 -4.76 -23.20
N ALA A 36 42.95 -5.27 -22.71
CA ALA A 36 44.16 -4.53 -22.38
C ALA A 36 45.34 -5.35 -22.92
N GLY A 37 46.20 -4.73 -23.73
CA GLY A 37 47.37 -5.43 -24.28
C GLY A 37 48.00 -4.72 -25.46
N ASN A 38 48.90 -3.80 -25.13
CA ASN A 38 49.73 -3.00 -26.02
C ASN A 38 50.91 -3.83 -26.57
N THR A 39 51.30 -3.69 -27.85
CA THR A 39 52.72 -3.76 -28.31
C THR A 39 52.88 -3.29 -29.76
N MET A 40 54.01 -2.59 -29.99
CA MET A 40 54.38 -1.76 -31.14
C MET A 40 55.01 -2.49 -32.35
N LYS A 41 55.22 -1.66 -33.41
CA LYS A 41 56.18 -1.68 -34.55
C LYS A 41 55.57 -2.23 -35.86
N SER A 42 55.70 -1.60 -37.03
CA SER A 42 56.69 -0.62 -37.56
C SER A 42 56.29 -0.03 -38.93
N ARG A 43 56.81 1.18 -39.25
CA ARG A 43 57.18 1.76 -40.58
C ARG A 43 56.05 2.01 -41.60
N ALA A 44 56.08 3.03 -42.48
CA ALA A 44 56.85 4.26 -42.70
C ALA A 44 56.18 5.06 -43.84
N GLY A 45 56.40 6.39 -43.87
CA GLY A 45 56.16 7.29 -45.01
C GLY A 45 54.79 7.99 -45.01
N ASP A 46 54.60 9.23 -45.43
CA ASP A 46 55.50 10.33 -45.81
C ASP A 46 54.63 11.60 -45.95
N THR A 47 55.25 12.78 -45.80
CA THR A 47 54.85 14.12 -46.28
C THR A 47 53.72 14.96 -45.66
N THR A 48 54.14 16.21 -45.40
CA THR A 48 53.48 17.55 -45.46
C THR A 48 52.60 18.07 -44.33
N ASP A 49 53.22 18.97 -43.54
CA ASP A 49 52.80 20.31 -43.13
C ASP A 49 51.31 20.69 -43.24
N LEU A 50 50.75 21.21 -42.14
CA LEU A 50 50.28 22.61 -42.04
C LEU A 50 49.75 22.91 -40.63
N ASP A 51 50.36 23.92 -40.03
CA ASP A 51 49.89 24.70 -38.90
C ASP A 51 48.51 25.32 -39.20
N CYS A 52 47.55 25.13 -38.29
CA CYS A 52 46.42 26.04 -38.19
C CYS A 52 45.83 26.01 -36.78
N SER A 53 46.36 26.91 -35.97
CA SER A 53 45.71 27.52 -34.82
C SER A 53 44.23 27.84 -35.10
N HIS A 54 43.30 27.20 -34.38
CA HIS A 54 41.92 27.68 -34.29
C HIS A 54 41.32 27.45 -32.89
N CYS A 55 40.83 28.56 -32.35
CA CYS A 55 40.30 28.74 -31.01
C CYS A 55 39.03 27.91 -30.78
N ILE A 56 39.04 27.01 -29.78
CA ILE A 56 37.82 26.44 -29.21
C ILE A 56 37.50 27.20 -27.92
N PRO A 57 36.34 27.87 -27.79
CA PRO A 57 35.96 28.52 -26.55
C PRO A 57 35.66 27.47 -25.47
N LYS A 58 36.34 27.57 -24.34
CA LYS A 58 36.00 26.84 -23.10
C LYS A 58 34.65 27.35 -22.59
N VAL A 59 33.58 26.62 -22.89
CA VAL A 59 32.31 26.80 -22.17
C VAL A 59 32.46 26.16 -20.79
N ARG A 60 32.56 26.99 -19.76
CA ARG A 60 32.40 26.56 -18.37
C ARG A 60 30.91 26.35 -18.12
N THR A 61 30.46 25.12 -17.94
CA THR A 61 29.17 24.81 -17.32
C THR A 61 29.37 24.66 -15.81
N PRO A 62 28.83 25.56 -14.96
CA PRO A 62 28.60 25.24 -13.56
C PRO A 62 27.21 24.61 -13.40
N MET A 63 26.95 24.00 -12.26
CA MET A 63 25.65 23.45 -11.82
C MET A 63 25.30 22.02 -12.26
N PHE A 64 26.17 21.03 -12.01
CA PHE A 64 25.71 19.63 -11.88
C PHE A 64 26.26 18.87 -10.67
N GLU A 65 27.25 19.41 -9.96
CA GLU A 65 27.82 18.78 -8.76
C GLU A 65 26.91 18.87 -7.52
N GLY A 66 26.00 19.86 -7.45
CA GLY A 66 25.10 20.04 -6.31
C GLY A 66 23.86 19.13 -6.31
N ILE A 67 23.41 18.66 -7.48
CA ILE A 67 22.20 17.84 -7.61
C ILE A 67 22.52 16.36 -7.33
N LEU A 68 23.73 15.92 -7.67
CA LEU A 68 24.19 14.55 -7.43
C LEU A 68 24.45 14.23 -5.95
N HIS A 69 24.73 15.23 -5.10
CA HIS A 69 24.84 15.00 -3.66
C HIS A 69 23.45 14.88 -3.00
N SER A 70 22.49 15.71 -3.42
CA SER A 70 21.10 15.64 -2.95
C SER A 70 20.36 14.37 -3.38
N LEU A 71 20.74 13.76 -4.51
CA LEU A 71 20.14 12.50 -4.98
C LEU A 71 20.74 11.24 -4.33
N LYS A 72 21.96 11.30 -3.79
CA LYS A 72 22.57 10.17 -3.04
C LYS A 72 21.93 9.94 -1.67
N GLU A 73 21.37 10.99 -1.07
CA GLU A 73 20.54 10.88 0.14
C GLU A 73 19.16 10.25 -0.14
N LEU A 74 18.62 10.42 -1.36
CA LEU A 74 17.33 9.83 -1.76
C LEU A 74 17.42 8.36 -2.19
N ILE A 75 18.62 7.86 -2.49
CA ILE A 75 18.86 6.46 -2.90
C ILE A 75 20.00 5.86 -2.08
N SER A 76 20.05 6.18 -0.79
CA SER A 76 20.73 5.31 0.17
C SER A 76 19.67 4.38 0.76
N PRO A 77 19.85 3.04 0.71
CA PRO A 77 19.13 2.13 1.59
C PRO A 77 19.68 2.32 3.02
N GLY A 78 19.56 3.54 3.54
CA GLY A 78 19.91 3.92 4.88
C GLY A 78 18.88 3.32 5.80
N SER A 79 19.25 2.20 6.43
CA SER A 79 18.87 1.81 7.79
C SER A 79 17.66 2.58 8.34
N ARG A 80 16.43 2.10 8.08
CA ARG A 80 15.26 2.47 8.90
C ARG A 80 15.50 1.91 10.31
N SER A 81 16.19 2.67 11.16
CA SER A 81 16.38 2.31 12.57
C SER A 81 15.04 2.27 13.33
N SER A 82 14.01 2.91 12.80
CA SER A 82 12.62 2.82 13.22
C SER A 82 11.76 2.16 12.13
N GLY A 83 11.01 1.11 12.50
CA GLY A 83 10.08 0.45 11.60
C GLY A 83 8.99 1.39 11.05
N THR A 84 8.37 0.97 9.95
CA THR A 84 7.26 1.63 9.26
C THR A 84 5.96 1.43 10.04
N ILE A 85 5.03 2.37 9.93
CA ILE A 85 3.67 2.21 10.45
C ILE A 85 2.73 1.75 9.33
N PHE A 86 2.00 0.68 9.61
CA PHE A 86 0.95 0.13 8.75
C PHE A 86 -0.41 0.15 9.43
N LEU A 87 -1.45 0.18 8.60
CA LEU A 87 -2.85 0.17 8.97
C LEU A 87 -3.53 -1.05 8.32
N ALA A 88 -4.32 -1.79 9.08
CA ALA A 88 -5.10 -2.92 8.58
C ALA A 88 -6.37 -3.08 9.42
N SER A 89 -7.40 -3.72 8.88
CA SER A 89 -8.60 -4.06 9.62
C SER A 89 -9.33 -5.24 8.98
N ASP A 90 -10.24 -5.84 9.74
CA ASP A 90 -11.25 -6.78 9.25
C ASP A 90 -10.66 -7.99 8.53
N LEU A 91 -9.50 -8.49 8.96
CA LEU A 91 -8.93 -9.70 8.36
C LEU A 91 -9.90 -10.88 8.46
N HIS A 92 -10.67 -10.98 9.55
CA HIS A 92 -11.66 -12.04 9.76
C HIS A 92 -11.05 -13.43 9.52
N LEU A 93 -9.82 -13.66 10.00
CA LEU A 93 -9.14 -14.94 9.86
C LEU A 93 -10.00 -16.05 10.50
N ASN A 94 -10.03 -17.22 9.86
CA ASN A 94 -10.91 -18.34 10.25
C ASN A 94 -12.43 -18.08 10.12
N HIS A 95 -12.86 -17.09 9.34
CA HIS A 95 -14.28 -16.80 9.13
C HIS A 95 -14.83 -17.24 7.77
N ALA A 96 -15.26 -18.50 7.63
CA ALA A 96 -15.77 -18.98 6.32
C ALA A 96 -16.94 -18.17 5.74
N ARG A 97 -17.80 -17.58 6.59
CA ARG A 97 -18.99 -16.84 6.13
C ARG A 97 -18.63 -15.49 5.51
N ILE A 98 -17.49 -14.88 5.86
CA ILE A 98 -17.08 -13.57 5.34
C ILE A 98 -16.86 -13.59 3.82
N LEU A 99 -16.46 -14.76 3.28
CA LEU A 99 -16.28 -14.97 1.85
C LEU A 99 -17.52 -14.58 1.06
N ARG A 100 -18.69 -15.05 1.51
CA ARG A 100 -19.97 -14.73 0.88
C ARG A 100 -20.47 -13.36 1.28
N HIS A 101 -20.33 -12.98 2.55
CA HIS A 101 -20.89 -11.73 3.06
C HIS A 101 -20.28 -10.49 2.38
N CYS A 102 -18.97 -10.50 2.17
CA CYS A 102 -18.23 -9.40 1.55
C CYS A 102 -17.83 -9.67 0.10
N HIS A 103 -18.28 -10.81 -0.48
CA HIS A 103 -17.88 -11.27 -1.81
C HIS A 103 -16.35 -11.31 -1.99
N ARG A 104 -15.62 -11.81 -0.98
CA ARG A 104 -14.16 -11.86 -1.06
C ARG A 104 -13.72 -12.83 -2.16
N PRO A 105 -12.69 -12.50 -2.94
CA PRO A 105 -12.29 -13.24 -4.14
C PRO A 105 -11.45 -14.49 -3.82
N PHE A 106 -11.82 -15.26 -2.78
CA PHE A 106 -11.11 -16.48 -2.38
C PHE A 106 -12.01 -17.70 -2.55
N SER A 107 -11.47 -18.72 -3.20
CA SER A 107 -12.17 -19.98 -3.46
C SER A 107 -12.46 -20.83 -2.21
N SER A 108 -11.76 -20.59 -1.10
CA SER A 108 -11.98 -21.30 0.17
C SER A 108 -11.43 -20.53 1.36
N LEU A 109 -11.82 -20.94 2.58
CA LEU A 109 -11.28 -20.35 3.82
C LEU A 109 -9.76 -20.56 3.93
N ARG A 110 -9.27 -21.75 3.56
CA ARG A 110 -7.83 -22.05 3.56
C ARG A 110 -7.08 -21.15 2.57
N HIS A 111 -7.64 -20.93 1.39
CA HIS A 111 -7.08 -20.01 0.41
C HIS A 111 -7.02 -18.58 0.96
N MET A 112 -8.11 -18.06 1.51
CA MET A 112 -8.16 -16.73 2.10
C MET A 112 -7.10 -16.54 3.20
N ASN A 113 -7.08 -17.41 4.20
CA ASN A 113 -6.14 -17.26 5.32
C ASN A 113 -4.68 -17.26 4.82
N ARG A 114 -4.32 -18.19 3.93
CA ARG A 114 -2.97 -18.26 3.34
C ARG A 114 -2.62 -16.99 2.58
N ASP A 115 -3.53 -16.51 1.73
CA ASP A 115 -3.28 -15.35 0.86
C ASP A 115 -3.15 -14.06 1.69
N LEU A 116 -3.98 -13.89 2.74
CA LEU A 116 -3.87 -12.76 3.67
C LEU A 116 -2.52 -12.76 4.41
N VAL A 117 -2.07 -13.90 4.92
CA VAL A 117 -0.74 -14.02 5.55
C VAL A 117 0.37 -13.68 4.56
N GLN A 118 0.30 -14.21 3.34
CA GLN A 118 1.27 -13.94 2.30
C GLN A 118 1.35 -12.45 1.97
N ARG A 119 0.21 -11.80 1.67
CA ARG A 119 0.15 -10.37 1.34
C ARG A 119 0.63 -9.49 2.50
N TRP A 120 0.28 -9.85 3.74
CA TRP A 120 0.75 -9.15 4.92
C TRP A 120 2.28 -9.20 5.01
N ASN A 121 2.86 -10.40 4.95
CA ASN A 121 4.30 -10.58 5.14
C ASN A 121 5.13 -10.12 3.93
N GLN A 122 4.51 -9.90 2.77
CA GLN A 122 5.15 -9.27 1.61
C GLN A 122 5.46 -7.79 1.83
N VAL A 123 4.67 -7.08 2.65
CA VAL A 123 4.81 -5.62 2.84
C VAL A 123 5.24 -5.23 4.25
N VAL A 124 4.93 -6.06 5.26
CA VAL A 124 5.29 -5.82 6.66
C VAL A 124 6.53 -6.63 7.02
N GLY A 125 7.58 -5.94 7.45
CA GLY A 125 8.80 -6.50 8.02
C GLY A 125 8.72 -6.72 9.53
N PRO A 126 9.72 -7.39 10.13
CA PRO A 126 9.70 -7.79 11.54
C PRO A 126 9.77 -6.62 12.54
N VAL A 127 10.33 -5.48 12.12
CA VAL A 127 10.50 -4.28 12.97
C VAL A 127 9.38 -3.25 12.81
N ASP A 128 8.48 -3.46 11.84
CA ASP A 128 7.37 -2.55 11.56
C ASP A 128 6.29 -2.63 12.64
N THR A 129 5.46 -1.60 12.73
CA THR A 129 4.29 -1.57 13.61
C THR A 129 3.02 -1.55 12.78
N VAL A 130 2.07 -2.43 13.12
CA VAL A 130 0.76 -2.48 12.47
C VAL A 130 -0.33 -2.16 13.47
N TYR A 131 -1.07 -1.09 13.22
CA TYR A 131 -2.34 -0.85 13.89
C TYR A 131 -3.41 -1.68 13.19
N HIS A 132 -3.96 -2.66 13.91
CA HIS A 132 -5.05 -3.49 13.40
C HIS A 132 -6.38 -3.04 14.03
N LEU A 133 -7.27 -2.49 13.21
CA LEU A 133 -8.48 -1.77 13.62
C LEU A 133 -9.70 -2.68 13.80
N GLY A 134 -9.48 -3.85 14.41
CA GLY A 134 -10.54 -4.75 14.83
C GLY A 134 -10.89 -5.86 13.85
N ASP A 135 -11.62 -6.84 14.38
CA ASP A 135 -12.07 -8.07 13.71
C ASP A 135 -10.92 -8.87 13.09
N PHE A 136 -9.95 -9.22 13.93
CA PHE A 136 -8.72 -9.89 13.54
C PHE A 136 -8.94 -11.36 13.13
N SER A 137 -9.55 -12.15 14.03
CA SER A 137 -9.83 -13.56 13.80
C SER A 137 -11.08 -14.02 14.54
N ILE A 138 -11.88 -14.90 13.94
CA ILE A 138 -13.23 -15.24 14.44
C ILE A 138 -13.29 -16.57 15.20
N ARG A 139 -12.50 -17.57 14.80
CA ARG A 139 -12.54 -18.90 15.40
C ARG A 139 -11.14 -19.37 15.79
N GLY A 140 -11.06 -20.04 16.94
CA GLY A 140 -9.80 -20.51 17.51
C GLY A 140 -9.01 -19.38 18.18
N SER A 141 -7.87 -19.72 18.76
CA SER A 141 -6.99 -18.72 19.37
C SER A 141 -6.41 -17.79 18.29
N PRO A 142 -6.33 -16.46 18.54
CA PRO A 142 -5.66 -15.52 17.65
C PRO A 142 -4.13 -15.72 17.63
N ASP A 143 -3.56 -16.41 18.62
CA ASP A 143 -2.10 -16.44 18.87
C ASP A 143 -1.31 -17.00 17.70
N GLN A 144 -1.86 -17.98 16.96
CA GLN A 144 -1.19 -18.53 15.78
C GLN A 144 -0.98 -17.44 14.71
N TRP A 145 -2.01 -16.64 14.44
CA TRP A 145 -1.97 -15.58 13.45
C TRP A 145 -1.09 -14.42 13.92
N ILE A 146 -1.12 -14.11 15.22
CA ILE A 146 -0.23 -13.10 15.81
C ILE A 146 1.25 -13.48 15.62
N ARG A 147 1.60 -14.77 15.68
CA ARG A 147 2.97 -15.23 15.44
C ARG A 147 3.34 -15.29 13.97
N GLU A 148 2.41 -15.70 13.10
CA GLU A 148 2.66 -15.83 11.66
C GLU A 148 2.77 -14.49 10.92
N LEU A 149 2.05 -13.46 11.38
CA LEU A 149 2.04 -12.15 10.75
C LEU A 149 3.20 -11.29 11.28
N ASN A 150 4.02 -10.76 10.38
CA ASN A 150 5.15 -9.89 10.69
C ASN A 150 4.72 -8.59 11.40
N GLY A 151 5.68 -7.97 12.06
CA GLY A 151 5.54 -6.68 12.74
C GLY A 151 4.99 -6.79 14.16
N ARG A 152 5.13 -5.68 14.89
CA ARG A 152 4.49 -5.45 16.19
C ARG A 152 3.04 -5.02 15.97
N LYS A 153 2.09 -5.77 16.52
CA LYS A 153 0.66 -5.45 16.37
C LYS A 153 0.18 -4.57 17.52
N VAL A 154 -0.45 -3.46 17.20
CA VAL A 154 -1.27 -2.66 18.12
C VAL A 154 -2.72 -2.92 17.78
N PHE A 155 -3.42 -3.63 18.66
CA PHE A 155 -4.81 -4.01 18.42
C PHE A 155 -5.77 -2.96 18.95
N ILE A 156 -6.68 -2.53 18.07
CA ILE A 156 -7.90 -1.83 18.42
C ILE A 156 -9.03 -2.84 18.28
N ARG A 157 -9.91 -2.90 19.27
CA ARG A 157 -10.89 -3.95 19.46
C ARG A 157 -12.04 -3.78 18.48
N GLY A 158 -12.26 -4.79 17.65
CA GLY A 158 -13.48 -4.95 16.87
C GLY A 158 -14.55 -5.75 17.59
N ASN A 159 -15.70 -5.89 16.94
CA ASN A 159 -16.89 -6.53 17.51
C ASN A 159 -16.65 -8.02 17.81
N HIS A 160 -15.74 -8.65 17.07
CA HIS A 160 -15.44 -10.07 17.18
C HIS A 160 -14.15 -10.38 17.96
N ASP A 161 -13.44 -9.39 18.49
CA ASP A 161 -12.14 -9.56 19.15
C ASP A 161 -12.24 -9.80 20.67
N ARG A 162 -13.26 -10.55 21.12
CA ARG A 162 -13.47 -10.78 22.57
C ARG A 162 -12.26 -11.44 23.23
N ASP A 163 -11.63 -12.39 22.53
CA ASP A 163 -10.49 -13.16 23.02
C ASP A 163 -9.14 -12.44 22.85
N LEU A 164 -9.13 -11.27 22.20
CA LEU A 164 -7.92 -10.48 21.96
C LEU A 164 -7.60 -9.63 23.19
N ARG A 165 -6.79 -10.19 24.09
CA ARG A 165 -6.37 -9.53 25.33
C ARG A 165 -5.54 -8.29 25.03
N GLY A 166 -5.76 -7.23 25.80
CA GLY A 166 -5.01 -5.97 25.66
C GLY A 166 -5.39 -5.10 24.44
N ALA A 167 -6.34 -5.53 23.60
CA ALA A 167 -6.85 -4.69 22.53
C ALA A 167 -7.55 -3.45 23.10
N LYS A 168 -7.14 -2.26 22.63
CA LYS A 168 -7.64 -0.95 23.03
C LYS A 168 -9.00 -0.68 22.39
N HIS A 169 -9.82 0.20 22.96
CA HIS A 169 -11.07 0.62 22.31
C HIS A 169 -10.83 1.58 21.13
N HIS A 170 -9.80 2.41 21.23
CA HIS A 170 -9.34 3.30 20.17
C HIS A 170 -7.84 3.61 20.39
N SER A 171 -7.24 4.32 19.45
CA SER A 171 -5.93 4.98 19.62
C SER A 171 -5.93 6.31 18.87
N THR A 172 -5.06 7.22 19.26
CA THR A 172 -4.70 8.37 18.43
C THR A 172 -3.32 8.16 17.82
N LEU A 173 -3.06 8.79 16.67
CA LEU A 173 -1.78 8.77 15.98
C LEU A 173 -1.53 10.13 15.31
N SER A 174 -0.44 10.78 15.68
CA SER A 174 0.06 11.99 15.02
C SER A 174 1.18 11.59 14.06
N TYR A 175 1.02 11.85 12.76
CA TYR A 175 2.02 11.48 11.76
C TYR A 175 1.97 12.40 10.53
N GLY A 176 3.13 12.89 10.09
CA GLY A 176 3.23 13.72 8.88
C GLY A 176 2.39 15.00 8.91
N GLY A 177 2.16 15.59 10.08
CA GLY A 177 1.30 16.77 10.26
C GLY A 177 -0.20 16.48 10.35
N TYR A 178 -0.61 15.21 10.27
CA TYR A 178 -2.00 14.78 10.43
C TYR A 178 -2.25 14.18 11.81
N GLU A 179 -3.46 14.42 12.31
CA GLU A 179 -4.00 13.78 13.50
C GLU A 179 -5.02 12.71 13.10
N PHE A 180 -4.82 11.48 13.54
CA PHE A 180 -5.70 10.35 13.26
C PHE A 180 -6.35 9.80 14.53
N TYR A 181 -7.66 9.55 14.46
CA TYR A 181 -8.39 8.75 15.44
C TYR A 181 -8.65 7.36 14.86
N LEU A 182 -8.07 6.34 15.48
CA LEU A 182 -8.15 4.96 15.02
C LEU A 182 -9.18 4.23 15.87
N VAL A 183 -10.24 3.76 15.24
CA VAL A 183 -11.38 3.09 15.89
C VAL A 183 -11.95 2.03 14.96
N HIS A 184 -12.53 0.94 15.48
CA HIS A 184 -13.09 -0.08 14.60
C HIS A 184 -14.35 0.42 13.87
N ASP A 185 -15.38 0.82 14.61
CA ASP A 185 -16.61 1.39 14.06
C ASP A 185 -16.48 2.91 13.97
N PRO A 186 -16.62 3.52 12.77
CA PRO A 186 -16.51 4.98 12.62
C PRO A 186 -17.53 5.76 13.44
N ARG A 187 -18.64 5.13 13.87
CA ARG A 187 -19.66 5.77 14.71
C ARG A 187 -19.19 6.02 16.15
N ASP A 188 -18.15 5.31 16.59
CA ASP A 188 -17.58 5.44 17.93
C ASP A 188 -16.50 6.54 18.00
N ALA A 189 -16.25 7.25 16.89
CA ALA A 189 -15.39 8.42 16.88
C ALA A 189 -16.07 9.61 17.60
N PRO A 190 -15.35 10.36 18.46
CA PRO A 190 -15.91 11.52 19.14
C PRO A 190 -16.40 12.57 18.14
N PRO A 191 -17.63 13.12 18.27
CA PRO A 191 -18.13 14.19 17.39
C PRO A 191 -17.27 15.47 17.41
N SER A 192 -16.47 15.66 18.47
CA SER A 192 -15.55 16.78 18.62
C SER A 192 -14.21 16.60 17.87
N TRP A 193 -13.89 15.39 17.39
CA TRP A 193 -12.65 15.12 16.68
C TRP A 193 -12.58 15.91 15.36
N LYS A 194 -11.44 16.56 15.10
CA LYS A 194 -11.25 17.43 13.92
C LYS A 194 -10.29 16.85 12.87
N GLY A 195 -9.48 15.88 13.28
CA GLY A 195 -8.57 15.16 12.39
C GLY A 195 -9.29 14.11 11.55
N TRP A 196 -8.52 13.20 10.97
CA TRP A 196 -9.05 12.09 10.18
C TRP A 196 -9.43 10.92 11.08
N VAL A 197 -10.52 10.22 10.75
CA VAL A 197 -10.92 8.98 11.43
C VAL A 197 -10.55 7.80 10.55
N ILE A 198 -9.69 6.92 11.05
CA ILE A 198 -9.33 5.67 10.36
C ILE A 198 -10.17 4.56 11.00
N HIS A 199 -10.86 3.79 10.16
CA HIS A 199 -11.79 2.78 10.62
C HIS A 199 -11.81 1.51 9.78
N GLY A 200 -12.45 0.48 10.32
CA GLY A 200 -12.80 -0.76 9.64
C GLY A 200 -14.31 -0.94 9.63
N HIS A 201 -14.78 -2.13 10.02
CA HIS A 201 -16.16 -2.49 10.38
C HIS A 201 -17.18 -2.48 9.22
N THR A 202 -17.09 -1.49 8.34
CA THR A 202 -18.06 -1.25 7.29
C THR A 202 -17.77 -2.06 6.03
N HIS A 203 -16.58 -2.66 5.92
CA HIS A 203 -16.14 -3.44 4.76
C HIS A 203 -16.29 -2.66 3.44
N ASN A 204 -16.45 -3.36 2.32
CA ASN A 204 -16.65 -2.81 0.97
C ASN A 204 -18.08 -2.29 0.71
N LYS A 205 -18.73 -1.64 1.69
CA LYS A 205 -20.07 -1.02 1.53
C LYS A 205 -19.99 0.31 0.79
N VAL A 206 -19.45 0.27 -0.42
CA VAL A 206 -19.36 1.35 -1.39
C VAL A 206 -20.75 1.59 -2.03
N PRO A 207 -21.21 2.84 -2.27
CA PRO A 207 -20.49 4.10 -2.09
C PRO A 207 -20.56 4.69 -0.67
N ARG A 208 -21.25 4.06 0.27
CA ARG A 208 -21.47 4.65 1.59
C ARG A 208 -20.18 4.80 2.42
N TYR A 209 -19.27 3.83 2.33
CA TYR A 209 -18.01 3.81 3.08
C TYR A 209 -16.82 3.54 2.16
N PRO A 210 -16.38 4.54 1.36
CA PRO A 210 -15.22 4.40 0.49
C PRO A 210 -13.92 4.27 1.29
N PHE A 211 -12.83 3.86 0.65
CA PHE A 211 -11.49 3.90 1.22
C PHE A 211 -11.14 5.30 1.76
N ILE A 212 -11.41 6.37 1.01
CA ILE A 212 -11.29 7.76 1.49
C ILE A 212 -12.60 8.51 1.22
N ASN A 213 -13.17 9.10 2.27
CA ASN A 213 -14.22 10.11 2.19
C ASN A 213 -13.67 11.44 2.71
N GLY A 214 -13.40 12.37 1.80
CA GLY A 214 -12.81 13.66 2.12
C GLY A 214 -13.78 14.65 2.74
N ASP A 215 -15.09 14.45 2.56
CA ASP A 215 -16.11 15.32 3.13
C ASP A 215 -16.30 15.04 4.62
N THR A 216 -16.26 13.76 5.01
CA THR A 216 -16.37 13.33 6.42
C THR A 216 -15.02 13.07 7.08
N ARG A 217 -13.90 13.22 6.36
CA ARG A 217 -12.53 12.90 6.81
C ARG A 217 -12.39 11.50 7.39
N THR A 218 -12.98 10.50 6.73
CA THR A 218 -12.90 9.09 7.13
C THR A 218 -12.09 8.26 6.15
N ILE A 219 -11.32 7.30 6.67
CA ILE A 219 -10.47 6.39 5.90
C ILE A 219 -10.82 4.96 6.29
N ASN A 220 -11.38 4.18 5.35
CA ASN A 220 -11.79 2.80 5.57
C ASN A 220 -10.65 1.83 5.20
N VAL A 221 -9.99 1.27 6.21
CA VAL A 221 -8.89 0.31 6.07
C VAL A 221 -9.32 -1.15 6.25
N SER A 222 -10.62 -1.45 6.09
CA SER A 222 -11.08 -2.84 5.93
C SER A 222 -10.29 -3.52 4.82
N CYS A 223 -9.90 -4.78 4.99
CA CYS A 223 -9.00 -5.44 4.04
C CYS A 223 -9.54 -5.45 2.59
N GLU A 224 -10.87 -5.40 2.39
CA GLU A 224 -11.47 -5.28 1.06
C GLU A 224 -11.15 -3.95 0.37
N CYS A 225 -11.01 -2.86 1.13
CA CYS A 225 -10.73 -1.51 0.63
C CYS A 225 -9.24 -1.27 0.36
N THR A 226 -8.35 -2.02 1.03
CA THR A 226 -6.88 -1.88 0.91
C THR A 226 -6.23 -2.91 0.00
N GLY A 227 -7.02 -3.68 -0.76
CA GLY A 227 -6.48 -4.72 -1.64
C GLY A 227 -5.94 -5.95 -0.89
N TYR A 228 -6.48 -6.22 0.30
CA TYR A 228 -6.15 -7.35 1.16
C TYR A 228 -4.70 -7.36 1.67
N ALA A 229 -4.07 -6.18 1.75
CA ALA A 229 -2.75 -5.97 2.33
C ALA A 229 -2.76 -4.80 3.34
N PRO A 230 -1.89 -4.82 4.36
CA PRO A 230 -1.68 -3.65 5.21
C PRO A 230 -1.24 -2.43 4.41
N LEU A 231 -1.80 -1.27 4.73
CA LEU A 231 -1.49 0.00 4.08
C LEU A 231 -0.45 0.76 4.91
N SER A 232 0.72 1.06 4.34
CA SER A 232 1.69 1.93 5.02
C SER A 232 1.15 3.35 5.14
N ILE A 233 1.35 4.00 6.29
CA ILE A 233 0.90 5.38 6.49
C ILE A 233 1.58 6.36 5.51
N ASP A 234 2.84 6.09 5.13
CA ASP A 234 3.57 6.88 4.12
C ASP A 234 2.85 6.85 2.77
N ARG A 235 2.41 5.66 2.33
CA ARG A 235 1.59 5.52 1.11
C ARG A 235 0.26 6.25 1.23
N LEU A 236 -0.40 6.19 2.38
CA LEU A 236 -1.66 6.92 2.60
C LEU A 236 -1.46 8.42 2.43
N LEU A 237 -0.43 9.00 3.05
CA LEU A 237 -0.14 10.44 2.95
C LEU A 237 0.32 10.86 1.55
N SER A 238 0.99 9.97 0.81
CA SER A 238 1.38 10.24 -0.60
C SER A 238 0.18 10.47 -1.53
N LEU A 239 -1.04 10.16 -1.09
CA LEU A 239 -2.25 10.41 -1.86
C LEU A 239 -2.73 11.87 -1.79
N ASP A 240 -2.14 12.70 -0.94
CA ASP A 240 -2.60 14.07 -0.67
C ASP A 240 -4.07 14.10 -0.20
N LEU A 241 -4.29 13.70 1.06
CA LEU A 241 -5.62 13.45 1.61
C LEU A 241 -6.56 14.66 1.53
N GLU A 242 -6.04 15.87 1.72
CA GLU A 242 -6.87 17.07 1.77
C GLU A 242 -7.46 17.43 0.39
N SER A 243 -6.82 17.04 -0.71
CA SER A 243 -7.36 17.27 -2.05
C SER A 243 -8.34 16.19 -2.52
N ILE A 244 -8.45 15.05 -1.84
CA ILE A 244 -9.40 13.99 -2.20
C ILE A 244 -10.78 14.37 -1.68
N SER A 245 -11.78 14.39 -2.57
CA SER A 245 -13.20 14.34 -2.17
C SER A 245 -13.60 12.89 -1.91
N ARG A 246 -13.18 11.96 -2.77
CA ARG A 246 -13.55 10.55 -2.67
C ARG A 246 -12.56 9.60 -3.34
N MET A 247 -12.32 8.43 -2.75
CA MET A 247 -11.55 7.33 -3.37
C MET A 247 -12.11 5.98 -2.91
N GLU A 248 -12.62 5.15 -3.82
CA GLU A 248 -13.41 3.95 -3.44
C GLU A 248 -12.59 2.83 -2.81
N THR A 249 -11.43 2.54 -3.39
CA THR A 249 -10.45 1.56 -2.92
C THR A 249 -9.06 2.15 -3.10
N VAL A 250 -8.04 1.53 -2.50
CA VAL A 250 -6.65 1.95 -2.70
C VAL A 250 -6.18 1.89 -4.17
N HIS A 251 -6.89 1.15 -5.03
CA HIS A 251 -6.59 1.01 -6.46
C HIS A 251 -7.45 1.94 -7.35
N SER A 252 -8.45 2.62 -6.79
CA SER A 252 -9.32 3.52 -7.54
C SER A 252 -8.65 4.86 -7.80
N GLN A 253 -8.96 5.51 -8.92
CA GLN A 253 -8.54 6.89 -9.14
C GLN A 253 -9.27 7.82 -8.15
N PRO A 254 -8.56 8.71 -7.44
CA PRO A 254 -9.18 9.64 -6.52
C PRO A 254 -9.97 10.71 -7.29
N VAL A 255 -11.19 10.96 -6.85
CA VAL A 255 -11.94 12.16 -7.22
C VAL A 255 -11.45 13.30 -6.36
N ARG A 256 -10.86 14.32 -6.99
CA ARG A 256 -10.31 15.49 -6.31
C ARG A 256 -11.38 16.55 -6.07
N LYS A 257 -11.21 17.34 -5.02
CA LYS A 257 -12.02 18.54 -4.75
C LYS A 257 -11.77 19.56 -5.88
N ASN A 258 -12.81 20.27 -6.30
CA ASN A 258 -12.69 21.29 -7.34
C ASN A 258 -11.59 22.30 -6.98
N GLY A 259 -10.59 22.48 -7.84
CA GLY A 259 -9.46 23.39 -7.63
C GLY A 259 -8.16 22.73 -7.14
N ALA A 260 -8.16 21.43 -6.85
CA ALA A 260 -6.92 20.68 -6.68
C ALA A 260 -6.50 20.07 -8.02
N ALA A 261 -5.57 20.75 -8.70
CA ALA A 261 -4.90 20.27 -9.91
C ALA A 261 -3.56 19.62 -9.55
#